data_AF-A0A3M1H2E2-F1
#
_entry.id   AF-A0A3M1H2E2-F1
#
_cell.length_a   1.000
_cell.length_b   1.000
_cell.length_c   1.000
_cell.angle_alpha   90.00
_cell.angle_beta   90.00
_cell.angle_gamma   90.00
#
_symmetry.space_group_name_H-M   'P 1'
#
loop_
_entity.id
_entity.type
_entity.pdbx_description
1 polymer ?
#
loop_
_entity_poly.entity_id
_entity_poly.type
_entity_poly.pdbx_seq_one_letter_code
_entity_poly.pdbx_strand_id
1 'polypeptide(L)'
;GDKIGQLRPGFLADIILLDMQGAHHQPLHSITASLVYNARPSDVQTVIVNGQVIMHNRRLLTVDKAEVIAQVKKNMDRLARRTPEKRIQVYNP
;
A
#
# COMPACT_ATOMS: atom_id res chain seq x y z
N GLY A 1 -19.64 8.55 5.84
CA GLY A 1 -18.46 8.29 5.00
C GLY A 1 -18.86 8.43 3.55
N ASP A 2 -19.44 9.57 3.18
CA ASP A 2 -20.42 9.60 2.07
C ASP A 2 -19.84 10.22 0.79
N LYS A 3 -18.55 10.56 0.82
CA LYS A 3 -17.81 11.24 -0.25
C LYS A 3 -16.56 10.47 -0.69
N ILE A 4 -16.48 9.16 -0.44
CA ILE A 4 -15.36 8.30 -0.84
C ILE A 4 -15.85 7.12 -1.68
N GLY A 5 -14.92 6.43 -2.37
CA GLY A 5 -15.22 5.20 -3.12
C GLY A 5 -15.90 5.40 -4.48
N GLN A 6 -16.05 6.64 -4.96
CA GLN A 6 -16.56 6.94 -6.30
C GLN A 6 -15.69 8.00 -6.97
N LEU A 7 -15.40 7.82 -8.26
CA LEU A 7 -14.79 8.83 -9.11
C LEU A 7 -15.89 9.74 -9.68
N ARG A 8 -16.33 10.71 -8.88
CA ARG A 8 -17.44 11.62 -9.22
C ARG A 8 -17.18 13.03 -8.67
N PRO A 9 -17.59 14.11 -9.37
CA PRO A 9 -17.49 15.47 -8.81
C PRO A 9 -18.14 15.57 -7.42
N GLY A 10 -17.45 16.27 -6.51
CA GLY A 10 -17.86 16.43 -5.12
C GLY A 10 -17.39 15.32 -4.16
N PHE A 11 -16.72 14.27 -4.66
CA PHE A 11 -16.08 13.22 -3.85
C PHE A 11 -14.62 13.56 -3.57
N LEU A 12 -14.07 13.01 -2.49
CA LEU A 12 -12.65 13.12 -2.19
C LEU A 12 -11.85 12.46 -3.31
N ALA A 13 -10.73 13.08 -3.68
CA ALA A 13 -9.80 12.54 -4.66
C ALA A 13 -8.91 11.46 -4.02
N ASP A 14 -9.54 10.33 -3.67
CA ASP A 14 -8.90 9.10 -3.22
C ASP A 14 -8.73 8.17 -4.43
N ILE A 15 -7.55 8.21 -5.06
CA ILE A 15 -7.31 7.65 -6.40
C ILE A 15 -6.00 6.86 -6.40
N ILE A 16 -6.00 5.73 -7.09
CA ILE A 16 -4.79 4.99 -7.43
C ILE A 16 -4.62 4.92 -8.95
N LEU A 17 -3.37 4.99 -9.42
CA LEU A 17 -2.99 4.69 -10.79
C LEU A 17 -2.30 3.33 -10.81
N LEU A 18 -2.76 2.44 -11.69
CA LEU A 18 -2.28 1.07 -11.82
C LEU A 18 -1.51 0.88 -13.14
N ASP A 19 -0.42 0.13 -13.08
CA ASP A 19 0.33 -0.34 -14.24
C ASP A 19 -0.12 -1.74 -14.64
N MET A 20 -0.90 -1.82 -15.72
CA MET A 20 -1.53 -3.06 -16.19
C MET A 20 -0.67 -3.81 -17.23
N GLN A 21 0.59 -3.41 -17.43
CA GLN A 21 1.48 -4.00 -18.46
C GLN A 21 2.25 -5.24 -17.98
N GLY A 22 2.21 -5.55 -16.68
CA GLY A 22 2.88 -6.71 -16.10
C GLY A 22 2.44 -8.04 -16.73
N ALA A 23 3.35 -9.01 -16.79
CA ALA A 23 3.08 -10.31 -17.41
C ALA A 23 1.88 -11.05 -16.79
N HIS A 24 1.61 -10.85 -15.49
CA HIS A 24 0.46 -11.43 -14.80
C HIS A 24 -0.89 -10.83 -15.22
N HIS A 25 -0.90 -9.74 -15.98
CA HIS A 25 -2.10 -9.19 -16.61
C HIS A 25 -2.29 -9.66 -18.05
N GLN A 26 -1.32 -10.40 -18.64
CA GLN A 26 -1.34 -10.75 -20.05
C GLN A 26 -1.85 -12.18 -20.31
N PRO A 27 -2.70 -12.36 -21.33
CA PRO A 27 -3.35 -11.33 -22.16
C PRO A 27 -4.43 -10.55 -21.40
N LEU A 28 -4.48 -9.22 -21.58
CA LEU A 28 -5.45 -8.34 -20.91
C LEU A 28 -6.80 -8.34 -21.64
N HIS A 29 -7.62 -9.37 -21.42
CA HIS A 29 -8.96 -9.47 -22.04
C HIS A 29 -10.03 -8.61 -21.34
N SER A 30 -9.94 -8.42 -20.03
CA SER A 30 -10.88 -7.64 -19.24
C SER A 30 -10.16 -6.92 -18.11
N ILE A 31 -10.22 -5.59 -18.12
CA ILE A 31 -9.61 -4.75 -17.08
C ILE A 31 -10.24 -5.05 -15.72
N THR A 32 -11.58 -5.18 -15.64
CA THR A 32 -12.29 -5.44 -14.38
C THR A 32 -11.93 -6.80 -13.80
N ALA A 33 -11.92 -7.86 -14.61
CA ALA A 33 -11.54 -9.19 -14.13
C ALA A 33 -10.05 -9.20 -13.71
N SER A 34 -9.20 -8.57 -14.50
CA SER A 34 -7.77 -8.42 -14.20
C SER A 34 -7.54 -7.66 -12.90
N LEU A 35 -8.33 -6.62 -12.62
CA LEU A 35 -8.28 -5.87 -11.37
C LEU A 35 -8.68 -6.71 -10.14
N VAL A 36 -9.69 -7.58 -10.28
CA VAL A 36 -10.18 -8.42 -9.17
C VAL A 36 -9.30 -9.64 -8.92
N TYR A 37 -8.82 -10.28 -9.98
CA TYR A 37 -8.18 -11.60 -9.88
C TYR A 37 -6.66 -11.58 -10.07
N ASN A 38 -6.11 -10.59 -10.79
CA ASN A 38 -4.71 -10.59 -11.18
C ASN A 38 -3.89 -9.47 -10.52
N ALA A 39 -4.53 -8.35 -10.15
CA ALA A 39 -3.83 -7.19 -9.60
C ALA A 39 -3.05 -7.52 -8.31
N ARG A 40 -1.86 -6.94 -8.21
CA ARG A 40 -0.92 -7.08 -7.11
C ARG A 40 -0.61 -5.72 -6.51
N PRO A 41 -0.14 -5.66 -5.24
CA PRO A 41 0.33 -4.41 -4.65
C PRO A 41 1.42 -3.72 -5.48
N SER A 42 2.24 -4.51 -6.18
CA SER A 42 3.28 -3.99 -7.07
C SER A 42 2.74 -3.19 -8.25
N ASP A 43 1.48 -3.36 -8.64
CA ASP A 43 0.91 -2.71 -9.83
C ASP A 43 0.50 -1.26 -9.53
N VAL A 44 0.35 -0.89 -8.26
CA VAL A 44 0.05 0.48 -7.84
C VAL A 44 1.27 1.37 -8.09
N GLN A 45 1.14 2.30 -9.03
CA GLN A 45 2.22 3.22 -9.41
C GLN A 45 2.15 4.53 -8.63
N THR A 46 0.96 5.10 -8.48
CA THR A 46 0.75 6.41 -7.82
C THR A 46 -0.49 6.33 -6.93
N VAL A 47 -0.44 6.97 -5.76
CA VAL A 47 -1.54 7.04 -4.80
C VAL A 47 -1.80 8.49 -4.44
N ILE A 48 -3.06 8.89 -4.54
CA ILE A 48 -3.59 10.20 -4.20
C ILE A 48 -4.63 9.99 -3.09
N VAL A 49 -4.49 10.73 -2.00
CA VAL A 49 -5.44 10.72 -0.88
C VAL A 49 -5.91 12.13 -0.64
N ASN A 50 -7.22 12.35 -0.71
CA ASN A 50 -7.84 13.67 -0.59
C ASN A 50 -7.13 14.75 -1.46
N GLY A 51 -6.77 14.37 -2.69
CA GLY A 51 -6.09 15.27 -3.64
C GLY A 51 -4.59 15.45 -3.43
N GLN A 52 -4.00 14.87 -2.37
CA GLN A 52 -2.57 14.91 -2.13
C GLN A 52 -1.89 13.66 -2.68
N VAL A 53 -0.88 13.82 -3.52
CA VAL A 53 -0.06 12.71 -4.00
C VAL A 53 0.86 12.24 -2.87
N ILE A 54 0.59 11.05 -2.32
CA ILE A 54 1.38 10.47 -1.22
C ILE A 54 2.41 9.45 -1.70
N MET A 55 2.23 8.92 -2.91
CA MET A 55 3.18 8.05 -3.60
C MET A 55 3.16 8.38 -5.08
N HIS A 56 4.33 8.51 -5.71
CA HIS A 56 4.46 8.74 -7.15
C HIS A 56 5.53 7.83 -7.74
N ASN A 57 5.24 7.15 -8.85
CA ASN A 57 6.15 6.18 -9.48
C ASN A 57 6.75 5.19 -8.47
N ARG A 58 5.90 4.63 -7.59
CA ARG A 58 6.25 3.69 -6.51
C ARG A 58 7.20 4.25 -5.44
N ARG A 59 7.45 5.56 -5.42
CA ARG A 59 8.19 6.27 -4.38
C ARG A 59 7.24 6.96 -3.41
N LEU A 60 7.31 6.60 -2.12
CA LEU A 60 6.58 7.28 -1.06
C LEU A 60 7.09 8.72 -0.92
N LEU A 61 6.17 9.67 -0.77
CA LEU A 61 6.47 11.11 -0.67
C LEU A 61 6.28 11.66 0.75
N THR A 62 5.57 10.93 1.60
CA THR A 62 5.16 11.40 2.94
C THR A 62 5.75 10.57 4.09
N VAL A 63 6.51 9.52 3.78
CA VAL A 63 7.06 8.59 4.77
C VAL A 63 8.50 8.22 4.39
N ASP A 64 9.41 8.32 5.36
CA ASP A 64 10.74 7.74 5.24
C ASP A 64 10.70 6.27 5.68
N LYS A 65 10.97 5.37 4.73
CA LYS A 65 10.95 3.93 4.97
C LYS A 65 12.02 3.47 5.97
N ALA A 66 13.21 4.07 5.92
CA ALA A 66 14.30 3.71 6.84
C ALA A 66 13.97 4.16 8.26
N GLU A 67 13.42 5.37 8.41
CA GLU A 67 12.95 5.87 9.69
C GLU A 67 11.85 4.98 10.28
N VAL A 68 10.83 4.62 9.50
CA VAL A 68 9.76 3.72 9.95
C VAL A 68 10.31 2.38 10.40
N ILE A 69 11.23 1.77 9.65
CA ILE A 69 11.84 0.50 10.05
C ILE A 69 12.64 0.64 11.36
N ALA A 70 13.37 1.74 11.54
CA ALA A 70 14.10 2.00 12.78
C ALA A 70 13.16 2.16 13.97
N GLN A 71 12.06 2.90 13.79
CA GLN A 71 11.03 3.06 14.82
C GLN A 71 10.35 1.73 15.16
N VAL A 72 10.05 0.89 14.16
CA VAL A 72 9.50 -0.46 14.39
C VAL A 72 10.44 -1.29 15.23
N LYS A 73 11.73 -1.38 14.89
CA LYS A 73 12.73 -2.13 15.66
C LYS A 73 12.78 -1.68 17.13
N LYS A 74 12.86 -0.36 17.36
CA LYS A 74 12.85 0.21 18.72
C LYS A 74 11.57 -0.12 19.50
N ASN A 75 10.42 -0.07 18.84
CA ASN A 75 9.12 -0.34 19.47
C ASN A 75 8.92 -1.83 19.77
N MET A 76 9.50 -2.73 18.97
CA MET A 76 9.46 -4.17 19.20
C MET A 76 10.16 -4.57 20.49
N ASP A 77 11.31 -3.97 20.80
CA ASP A 77 12.01 -4.21 22.07
C ASP A 77 11.14 -3.85 23.27
N ARG A 78 10.36 -2.76 23.17
CA ARG A 78 9.41 -2.35 24.21
C ARG A 78 8.25 -3.33 24.32
N LEU A 79 7.73 -3.82 23.19
CA LEU A 79 6.58 -4.73 23.16
C LEU A 79 6.94 -6.10 23.74
N ALA A 80 8.12 -6.62 23.39
CA ALA A 80 8.62 -7.90 23.88
C ALA A 80 8.72 -7.95 25.43
N ARG A 81 9.02 -6.82 26.08
CA ARG A 81 9.09 -6.71 27.55
C ARG A 81 7.71 -6.74 28.22
N ARG A 82 6.63 -6.42 27.51
CA ARG A 82 5.25 -6.38 28.05
C ARG A 82 4.51 -7.71 27.95
N THR A 83 5.00 -8.65 27.14
CA THR A 83 4.36 -9.97 26.98
C THR A 83 5.43 -11.07 26.91
N PRO A 84 6.00 -11.46 28.07
CA PRO A 84 7.12 -12.40 28.14
C PRO A 84 6.82 -13.79 27.54
N GLU A 85 5.57 -14.24 27.68
CA GLU A 85 5.07 -15.57 27.31
C GLU A 85 4.89 -15.78 25.78
N LYS A 86 4.90 -14.70 24.99
CA LYS A 86 4.75 -14.75 23.52
C LYS A 86 5.98 -14.12 22.87
N ARG A 87 7.12 -14.82 22.91
CA ARG A 87 8.27 -14.44 22.09
C ARG A 87 7.85 -14.39 20.63
N ILE A 88 7.95 -13.19 20.04
CA ILE A 88 7.72 -12.99 18.61
C ILE A 88 8.80 -13.79 17.88
N GLN A 89 8.37 -14.73 17.03
CA GLN A 89 9.27 -15.59 16.28
C GLN A 89 10.09 -14.70 15.34
N VAL A 90 11.39 -14.58 15.60
CA VAL A 90 12.31 -13.81 14.76
C VAL A 90 12.64 -14.68 13.56
N TYR A 91 12.04 -14.38 12.41
CA TYR A 91 12.43 -15.00 11.14
C TYR A 91 13.71 -14.33 10.66
N ASN A 92 14.78 -15.12 10.53
CA ASN A 92 16.04 -14.69 9.96
C ASN A 92 16.07 -15.18 8.49
N PRO A 93 15.98 -14.27 7.50
CA PRO A 93 15.98 -14.64 6.09
C PRO A 93 17.33 -15.21 5.62
#